data_AF-A0A1V5J8Q9-F1
#
_entry.id   AF-A0A1V5J8Q9-F1
#
_cell.length_a   1.000
_cell.length_b   1.000
_cell.length_c   1.000
_cell.angle_alpha   90.00
_cell.angle_beta   90.00
_cell.angle_gamma   90.00
#
_symmetry.space_group_name_H-M   'P 1'
#
loop_
_entity.id
_entity.type
_entity.pdbx_description
1 polymer ?
#
loop_
_entity_poly.entity_id
_entity_poly.type
_entity_poly.pdbx_seq_one_letter_code
_entity_poly.pdbx_strand_id
1 'polypeptide(L)'
;MNIRDDLSWRYQEFLDETYDCVDRIVINAYFAMGSSGGGFRVWWQRLFGTDEKLDDTHLMRFSGHFSRRIHAFCAKKRIPLIHCGRKQRKEEISSSLLPDAPEAPGLFAVIVGKAPASLREVIRFRNGQIHIRQKKSLSYANYYAFHIMDAQWGHVIIRFCPHPPFFSQIILNGHEYVARQCTKKGIDFSKDDNCFTRFSNAAAFTSIADSMNAPGVVGRLAKVCERWIYSCCLCFALTTDEQKRSGFRYSFSVYQAEYSRNLLFTRGRQMEQIFDSIIDHTRAALNIKTIRTIFGYKCRPYHRDAHGKPPRLEAKIERPAWNLTVFKIHFGKLTAKIYSKGERVLRIECIAHNVKELRCGCILERYEEIINALREMVEHFTQVLDCVDASFIHNDLLRQWSLPGTFHGYSVAGIDVNAPRMRAVTQAFVALSTRKDGFRTIDLAKIVNDIFVSQPICYSSRQAAYDLKKFRAKGLIEKKPNSLRYMVTEKGIRSIVAFQILREKVIEPLLANALSNETPPNRKPQPKSDLEKQYVAVQQHMSDLFKTLGIAA
;
A
#
# COMPACT_ATOMS: atom_id res chain seq x y z
N MET A 1 8.40 -21.68 -11.72
CA MET A 1 7.94 -20.30 -11.41
C MET A 1 6.50 -20.12 -11.86
N ASN A 2 5.64 -19.53 -11.02
CA ASN A 2 4.24 -19.23 -11.36
C ASN A 2 4.15 -17.76 -11.82
N ILE A 3 4.18 -17.52 -13.14
CA ILE A 3 4.16 -16.17 -13.73
C ILE A 3 2.72 -15.68 -13.76
N ARG A 4 2.45 -14.53 -13.10
CA ARG A 4 1.09 -14.02 -12.86
C ARG A 4 0.79 -12.69 -13.58
N ASP A 5 1.76 -12.09 -14.26
CA ASP A 5 1.61 -10.81 -14.99
C ASP A 5 2.73 -10.60 -16.01
N ASP A 6 2.51 -9.67 -16.95
CA ASP A 6 3.44 -9.38 -18.06
C ASP A 6 4.79 -8.82 -17.61
N LEU A 7 4.83 -8.05 -16.52
CA LEU A 7 6.09 -7.50 -15.98
C LEU A 7 6.97 -8.64 -15.44
N SER A 8 6.36 -9.56 -14.69
CA SER A 8 7.02 -10.77 -14.20
C SER A 8 7.49 -11.66 -15.37
N TRP A 9 6.69 -11.76 -16.43
CA TRP A 9 7.07 -12.49 -17.64
C TRP A 9 8.25 -11.83 -18.37
N ARG A 10 8.24 -10.51 -18.53
CA ARG A 10 9.31 -9.73 -19.19
C ARG A 10 10.66 -9.98 -18.55
N TYR A 11 10.71 -10.04 -17.23
CA TYR A 11 11.96 -10.23 -16.48
C TYR A 11 12.22 -11.68 -16.09
N GLN A 12 11.45 -12.66 -16.59
CA GLN A 12 11.53 -14.07 -16.15
C GLN A 12 12.95 -14.65 -16.19
N GLU A 13 13.77 -14.27 -17.18
CA GLU A 13 15.16 -14.73 -17.33
C GLU A 13 16.08 -14.24 -16.19
N PHE A 14 15.70 -13.15 -15.52
CA PHE A 14 16.42 -12.58 -14.39
C PHE A 14 15.86 -13.02 -13.04
N LEU A 15 14.74 -13.73 -13.01
CA LEU A 15 14.06 -14.15 -11.79
C LEU A 15 14.48 -15.56 -11.36
N ASP A 16 14.68 -15.73 -10.06
CA ASP A 16 14.87 -17.01 -9.38
C ASP A 16 13.48 -17.59 -9.04
N GLU A 17 12.64 -16.79 -8.39
CA GLU A 17 11.26 -17.14 -8.06
C GLU A 17 10.35 -15.91 -7.95
N THR A 18 9.03 -16.14 -7.87
CA THR A 18 8.03 -15.13 -7.54
C THR A 18 7.09 -15.62 -6.45
N TYR A 19 6.62 -14.72 -5.60
CA TYR A 19 5.55 -15.06 -4.65
C TYR A 19 4.66 -13.87 -4.32
N ASP A 20 3.38 -14.17 -4.09
CA ASP A 20 2.42 -13.23 -3.54
C ASP A 20 2.19 -13.53 -2.05
N CYS A 21 1.91 -12.51 -1.25
CA CYS A 21 1.58 -12.69 0.16
C CYS A 21 0.69 -11.56 0.67
N VAL A 22 -0.35 -11.93 1.44
CA VAL A 22 -1.06 -10.99 2.31
C VAL A 22 -0.10 -10.57 3.42
N ASP A 23 0.05 -9.26 3.65
CA ASP A 23 0.97 -8.76 4.68
C ASP A 23 0.22 -8.37 5.95
N ARG A 24 -0.10 -7.10 6.13
CA ARG A 24 -0.84 -6.63 7.29
C ARG A 24 -2.34 -6.84 7.11
N ILE A 25 -2.98 -7.39 8.14
CA ILE A 25 -4.44 -7.46 8.26
C ILE A 25 -4.84 -6.78 9.56
N VAL A 26 -5.63 -5.71 9.47
CA VAL A 26 -6.18 -5.01 10.64
C VAL A 26 -7.68 -5.27 10.69
N ILE A 27 -8.14 -5.89 11.76
CA ILE A 27 -9.55 -6.25 11.99
C ILE A 27 -10.09 -5.41 13.15
N ASN A 28 -11.17 -4.68 12.93
CA ASN A 28 -11.94 -4.08 14.00
C ASN A 28 -12.81 -5.15 14.66
N ALA A 29 -12.73 -5.23 15.98
CA ALA A 29 -13.68 -5.98 16.80
C ALA A 29 -14.61 -4.98 17.50
N TYR A 30 -15.90 -5.10 17.25
CA TYR A 30 -16.92 -4.21 17.79
C TYR A 30 -18.12 -4.99 18.31
N PHE A 31 -18.75 -4.48 19.36
CA PHE A 31 -19.96 -5.07 19.91
C PHE A 31 -21.19 -4.51 19.19
N ALA A 32 -21.76 -5.30 18.27
CA ALA A 32 -22.85 -4.86 17.40
C ALA A 32 -24.07 -4.35 18.19
N MET A 33 -24.54 -5.10 19.19
CA MET A 33 -25.65 -4.70 20.07
C MET A 33 -25.35 -3.39 20.83
N GLY A 34 -24.11 -3.17 21.25
CA GLY A 34 -23.68 -1.92 21.90
C GLY A 34 -23.46 -0.74 20.96
N SER A 35 -23.76 -0.87 19.65
CA SER A 35 -23.56 0.18 18.65
C SER A 35 -24.70 1.20 18.63
N SER A 36 -25.90 0.85 19.09
CA SER A 36 -27.00 1.79 19.31
C SER A 36 -27.20 2.07 20.80
N GLY A 37 -27.82 3.21 21.14
CA GLY A 37 -28.13 3.54 22.53
C GLY A 37 -29.11 2.55 23.16
N GLY A 38 -30.16 2.16 22.42
CA GLY A 38 -31.12 1.16 22.87
C GLY A 38 -30.51 -0.22 23.11
N GLY A 39 -29.70 -0.71 22.17
CA GLY A 39 -29.02 -2.00 22.34
C GLY A 39 -27.99 -1.99 23.46
N PHE A 40 -27.30 -0.86 23.68
CA PHE A 40 -26.42 -0.68 24.83
C PHE A 40 -27.18 -0.76 26.16
N ARG A 41 -28.36 -0.13 26.26
CA ARG A 41 -29.22 -0.22 27.46
C ARG A 41 -29.71 -1.64 27.71
N VAL A 42 -30.12 -2.38 26.66
CA VAL A 42 -30.51 -3.79 26.78
C VAL A 42 -29.35 -4.64 27.30
N TRP A 43 -28.14 -4.45 26.77
CA TRP A 43 -26.95 -5.13 27.28
C TRP A 43 -26.67 -4.80 28.76
N TRP A 44 -26.79 -3.52 29.14
CA TRP A 44 -26.62 -3.08 30.53
C TRP A 44 -27.63 -3.76 31.47
N GLN A 45 -28.90 -3.78 31.09
CA GLN A 45 -29.97 -4.45 31.84
C GLN A 45 -29.71 -5.94 32.00
N ARG A 46 -29.25 -6.63 30.95
CA ARG A 46 -28.84 -8.04 31.08
C ARG A 46 -27.66 -8.22 32.03
N LEU A 47 -26.73 -7.26 32.05
CA LEU A 47 -25.53 -7.34 32.89
C LEU A 47 -25.82 -7.06 34.37
N PHE A 48 -26.66 -6.07 34.70
CA PHE A 48 -26.86 -5.60 36.07
C PHE A 48 -28.29 -5.77 36.61
N GLY A 49 -29.27 -6.12 35.77
CA GLY A 49 -30.68 -6.28 36.13
C GLY A 49 -31.43 -4.97 36.40
N THR A 50 -30.76 -3.81 36.32
CA THR A 50 -31.36 -2.50 36.57
C THR A 50 -30.63 -1.39 35.80
N ASP A 51 -31.36 -0.30 35.51
CA ASP A 51 -30.80 0.93 34.94
C ASP A 51 -30.34 1.90 36.01
N GLU A 52 -30.56 1.67 37.32
CA GLU A 52 -30.26 2.63 38.39
C GLU A 52 -28.85 3.24 38.30
N LYS A 53 -27.87 2.39 38.00
CA LYS A 53 -26.44 2.75 37.91
C LYS A 53 -25.94 2.99 36.48
N LEU A 54 -26.84 3.08 35.50
CA LEU A 54 -26.50 3.43 34.13
C LEU A 54 -26.21 4.93 34.05
N ASP A 55 -24.96 5.30 34.28
CA ASP A 55 -24.45 6.68 34.29
C ASP A 55 -22.97 6.74 33.87
N ASP A 56 -22.48 7.95 33.58
CA ASP A 56 -21.09 8.17 33.15
C ASP A 56 -20.07 7.69 34.21
N THR A 57 -20.38 7.79 35.50
CA THR A 57 -19.49 7.36 36.59
C THR A 57 -19.25 5.86 36.54
N HIS A 58 -20.29 5.05 36.40
CA HIS A 58 -20.17 3.60 36.30
C HIS A 58 -19.58 3.16 34.96
N LEU A 59 -19.83 3.88 33.87
CA LEU A 59 -19.14 3.64 32.59
C LEU A 59 -17.62 3.86 32.72
N MET A 60 -17.18 4.89 33.45
CA MET A 60 -15.75 5.12 33.71
C MET A 60 -15.14 4.04 34.60
N ARG A 61 -15.90 3.47 35.55
CA ARG A 61 -15.41 2.42 36.45
C ARG A 61 -14.90 1.20 35.71
N PHE A 62 -15.49 0.80 34.57
CA PHE A 62 -14.99 -0.32 33.75
C PHE A 62 -13.50 -0.18 33.40
N SER A 63 -13.09 1.01 32.99
CA SER A 63 -11.68 1.30 32.66
C SER A 63 -10.77 1.22 33.88
N GLY A 64 -11.23 1.71 35.03
CA GLY A 64 -10.50 1.62 36.30
C GLY A 64 -10.38 0.18 36.83
N HIS A 65 -11.46 -0.61 36.78
CA HIS A 65 -11.45 -2.03 37.16
C HIS A 65 -10.53 -2.82 36.23
N PHE A 66 -10.64 -2.62 34.92
CA PHE A 66 -9.76 -3.22 33.93
C PHE A 66 -8.30 -2.93 34.24
N SER A 67 -7.95 -1.65 34.43
CA SER A 67 -6.58 -1.21 34.72
C SER A 67 -6.01 -1.94 35.95
N ARG A 68 -6.72 -1.94 37.08
CA ARG A 68 -6.26 -2.65 38.28
C ARG A 68 -6.02 -4.13 38.05
N ARG A 69 -6.94 -4.80 37.33
CA ARG A 69 -6.84 -6.24 37.06
C ARG A 69 -5.68 -6.59 36.13
N ILE A 70 -5.46 -5.83 35.06
CA ILE A 70 -4.34 -6.09 34.13
C ILE A 70 -3.00 -5.80 34.79
N HIS A 71 -2.88 -4.72 35.57
CA HIS A 71 -1.65 -4.42 36.31
C HIS A 71 -1.30 -5.53 37.31
N ALA A 72 -2.27 -6.00 38.09
CA ALA A 72 -2.05 -7.11 39.02
C ALA A 72 -1.65 -8.42 38.30
N PHE A 73 -2.29 -8.72 37.16
CA PHE A 73 -1.96 -9.88 36.35
C PHE A 73 -0.53 -9.80 35.78
N CYS A 74 -0.18 -8.68 35.15
CA CYS A 74 1.14 -8.44 34.58
C CYS A 74 2.23 -8.51 35.65
N ALA A 75 2.02 -7.91 36.82
CA ALA A 75 2.96 -8.00 37.93
C ALA A 75 3.15 -9.46 38.40
N LYS A 76 2.06 -10.21 38.59
CA LYS A 76 2.11 -11.63 39.01
C LYS A 76 2.82 -12.51 37.98
N LYS A 77 2.59 -12.27 36.69
CA LYS A 77 3.18 -13.05 35.59
C LYS A 77 4.51 -12.51 35.09
N ARG A 78 5.02 -11.42 35.69
CA ARG A 78 6.23 -10.69 35.27
C ARG A 78 6.21 -10.30 33.79
N ILE A 79 5.02 -9.93 33.29
CA ILE A 79 4.83 -9.44 31.92
C ILE A 79 5.03 -7.92 31.93
N PRO A 80 5.90 -7.35 31.08
CA PRO A 80 6.09 -5.90 31.02
C PRO A 80 4.80 -5.19 30.59
N LEU A 81 4.35 -4.25 31.44
CA LEU A 81 3.27 -3.31 31.15
C LEU A 81 3.85 -1.90 31.16
N ILE A 82 3.90 -1.26 29.99
CA ILE A 82 4.62 0.00 29.79
C ILE A 82 3.66 1.10 29.39
N HIS A 83 3.66 2.21 30.13
CA HIS A 83 2.94 3.42 29.74
C HIS A 83 3.79 4.31 28.85
N CYS A 84 3.35 4.53 27.63
CA CYS A 84 4.05 5.39 26.68
C CYS A 84 3.66 6.87 26.80
N GLY A 85 4.67 7.73 26.86
CA GLY A 85 4.53 9.18 26.75
C GLY A 85 4.25 9.66 25.31
N ARG A 86 3.94 10.96 25.17
CA ARG A 86 3.50 11.61 23.90
C ARG A 86 4.50 11.54 22.73
N LYS A 87 5.75 11.17 22.98
CA LYS A 87 6.85 11.12 21.98
C LYS A 87 7.58 9.77 21.93
N GLN A 88 7.17 8.79 22.72
CA GLN A 88 7.79 7.46 22.69
C GLN A 88 7.25 6.65 21.51
N ARG A 89 8.15 6.07 20.74
CA ARG A 89 7.81 5.23 19.60
C ARG A 89 7.46 3.84 20.09
N LYS A 90 6.16 3.55 20.11
CA LYS A 90 5.61 2.27 20.60
C LYS A 90 6.16 1.07 19.84
N GLU A 91 6.42 1.24 18.55
CA GLU A 91 6.97 0.19 17.69
C GLU A 91 8.38 -0.23 18.11
N GLU A 92 9.25 0.74 18.44
CA GLU A 92 10.60 0.47 18.96
C GLU A 92 10.55 -0.28 20.29
N ILE A 93 9.71 0.19 21.22
CA ILE A 93 9.51 -0.44 22.53
C ILE A 93 8.99 -1.87 22.36
N SER A 94 8.04 -2.10 21.45
CA SER A 94 7.55 -3.47 21.23
C SER A 94 8.57 -4.39 20.58
N SER A 95 9.45 -3.82 19.75
CA SER A 95 10.48 -4.59 19.04
C SER A 95 11.59 -5.04 19.97
N SER A 96 11.97 -4.22 20.96
CA SER A 96 12.94 -4.63 21.98
C SER A 96 12.41 -5.65 22.99
N LEU A 97 11.09 -5.89 23.00
CA LEU A 97 10.43 -6.86 23.88
C LEU A 97 10.03 -8.15 23.16
N LEU A 98 10.28 -8.25 21.85
CA LEU A 98 9.98 -9.44 21.08
C LEU A 98 10.88 -10.59 21.58
N PRO A 99 10.31 -11.75 21.97
CA PRO A 99 11.11 -12.89 22.40
C PRO A 99 11.91 -13.46 21.22
N ASP A 100 13.20 -13.76 21.43
CA ASP A 100 14.07 -14.36 20.41
C ASP A 100 13.57 -15.75 19.96
N ALA A 101 13.12 -16.56 20.92
CA ALA A 101 12.46 -17.84 20.70
C ALA A 101 11.38 -18.03 21.78
N PRO A 102 10.11 -17.72 21.51
CA PRO A 102 9.06 -17.89 22.50
C PRO A 102 8.87 -19.38 22.81
N GLU A 103 9.24 -19.81 24.03
CA GLU A 103 9.08 -21.19 24.51
C GLU A 103 7.63 -21.67 24.47
N ALA A 104 6.66 -20.75 24.60
CA ALA A 104 5.24 -21.03 24.51
C ALA A 104 4.41 -19.85 23.95
N PRO A 105 3.28 -20.11 23.27
CA PRO A 105 2.33 -19.08 22.87
C PRO A 105 1.74 -18.34 24.09
N GLY A 106 1.58 -17.02 24.01
CA GLY A 106 1.04 -16.23 25.10
C GLY A 106 1.29 -14.72 25.01
N LEU A 107 0.72 -13.98 25.97
CA LEU A 107 0.96 -12.55 26.15
C LEU A 107 2.39 -12.33 26.66
N PHE A 108 3.18 -11.52 25.95
CA PHE A 108 4.56 -11.21 26.36
C PHE A 108 4.79 -9.74 26.69
N ALA A 109 3.94 -8.82 26.23
CA ALA A 109 4.02 -7.41 26.63
C ALA A 109 2.67 -6.69 26.50
N VAL A 110 2.48 -5.62 27.29
CA VAL A 110 1.34 -4.70 27.18
C VAL A 110 1.86 -3.27 27.09
N ILE A 111 1.50 -2.57 26.02
CA ILE A 111 1.88 -1.16 25.83
C ILE A 111 0.65 -0.28 25.94
N VAL A 112 0.66 0.67 26.87
CA VAL A 112 -0.46 1.58 27.14
C VAL A 112 -0.17 2.93 26.50
N GLY A 113 -1.14 3.50 25.80
CA GLY A 113 -1.04 4.87 25.32
C GLY A 113 -2.38 5.54 25.13
N LYS A 114 -2.40 6.87 25.24
CA LYS A 114 -3.60 7.67 25.01
C LYS A 114 -3.89 7.84 23.52
N ALA A 115 -5.14 7.66 23.12
CA ALA A 115 -5.61 7.97 21.77
C ALA A 115 -7.07 8.47 21.81
N PRO A 116 -7.51 9.22 20.77
CA PRO A 116 -8.91 9.59 20.63
C PRO A 116 -9.83 8.36 20.60
N ALA A 117 -10.90 8.38 21.39
CA ALA A 117 -11.89 7.31 21.50
C ALA A 117 -13.32 7.86 21.38
N SER A 118 -14.18 7.15 20.66
CA SER A 118 -15.61 7.42 20.60
C SER A 118 -16.29 6.82 21.84
N LEU A 119 -16.33 7.58 22.93
CA LEU A 119 -16.93 7.15 24.20
C LEU A 119 -18.45 7.35 24.20
N ARG A 120 -19.15 6.57 25.02
CA ARG A 120 -20.57 6.76 25.32
C ARG A 120 -20.77 7.84 26.37
N GLU A 121 -21.88 8.55 26.28
CA GLU A 121 -22.42 9.38 27.36
C GLU A 121 -23.86 9.02 27.64
N VAL A 122 -24.22 9.06 28.92
CA VAL A 122 -25.56 8.80 29.41
C VAL A 122 -26.18 10.11 29.88
N ILE A 123 -27.28 10.49 29.25
CA ILE A 123 -28.06 11.68 29.61
C ILE A 123 -29.34 11.20 30.28
N ARG A 124 -29.55 11.65 31.52
CA ARG A 124 -30.80 11.44 32.26
C ARG A 124 -31.62 12.72 32.24
N PHE A 125 -32.83 12.62 31.73
CA PHE A 125 -33.79 13.72 31.74
C PHE A 125 -34.56 13.75 33.07
N ARG A 126 -35.11 14.93 33.42
CA ARG A 126 -35.90 15.12 34.65
C ARG A 126 -37.13 14.21 34.73
N ASN A 127 -37.67 13.78 33.59
CA ASN A 127 -38.79 12.85 33.48
C ASN A 127 -38.38 11.36 33.62
N GLY A 128 -37.14 11.07 33.99
CA GLY A 128 -36.61 9.72 34.18
C GLY A 128 -36.16 9.01 32.89
N GLN A 129 -36.32 9.63 31.71
CA GLN A 129 -35.86 9.03 30.45
C GLN A 129 -34.33 9.02 30.36
N ILE A 130 -33.79 7.93 29.81
CA ILE A 130 -32.35 7.73 29.59
C ILE A 130 -32.06 7.78 28.10
N HIS A 131 -31.15 8.66 27.71
CA HIS A 131 -30.63 8.74 26.35
C HIS A 131 -29.13 8.47 26.33
N ILE A 132 -28.73 7.48 25.52
CA ILE A 132 -27.35 7.04 25.39
C ILE A 132 -26.86 7.37 23.98
N ARG A 133 -25.81 8.19 23.89
CA ARG A 133 -25.23 8.57 22.59
C ARG A 133 -23.71 8.53 22.63
N GLN A 134 -23.09 8.72 21.47
CA GLN A 134 -21.65 8.93 21.39
C GLN A 134 -21.33 10.38 21.78
N LYS A 135 -20.25 10.59 22.55
CA LYS A 135 -19.75 11.93 22.86
C LYS A 135 -19.40 12.66 21.56
N LYS A 136 -19.86 13.91 21.42
CA LYS A 136 -19.62 14.74 20.23
C LYS A 136 -18.14 15.08 20.04
N SER A 137 -17.43 15.35 21.13
CA SER A 137 -15.98 15.56 21.13
C SER A 137 -15.25 14.25 21.40
N LEU A 138 -14.24 13.95 20.58
CA LEU A 138 -13.37 12.80 20.83
C LEU A 138 -12.59 13.03 22.13
N SER A 139 -12.86 12.19 23.12
CA SER A 139 -12.11 12.16 24.37
C SER A 139 -10.88 11.27 24.22
N TYR A 140 -9.80 11.58 24.93
CA TYR A 140 -8.63 10.72 24.96
C TYR A 140 -8.81 9.61 26.01
N ALA A 141 -8.73 8.36 25.58
CA ALA A 141 -8.77 7.19 26.46
C ALA A 141 -7.45 6.42 26.38
N ASN A 142 -7.15 5.67 27.43
CA ASN A 142 -6.05 4.70 27.41
C ASN A 142 -6.44 3.52 26.52
N TYR A 143 -5.62 3.25 25.51
CA TYR A 143 -5.64 2.01 24.75
C TYR A 143 -4.49 1.12 25.24
N TYR A 144 -4.79 -0.16 25.41
CA TYR A 144 -3.84 -1.18 25.80
C TYR A 144 -3.55 -2.02 24.56
N ALA A 145 -2.32 -1.97 24.05
CA ALA A 145 -1.83 -2.81 22.99
C ALA A 145 -1.23 -4.07 23.62
N PHE A 146 -1.93 -5.20 23.50
CA PHE A 146 -1.50 -6.51 23.94
C PHE A 146 -0.64 -7.12 22.83
N HIS A 147 0.62 -7.44 23.15
CA HIS A 147 1.56 -8.10 22.24
C HIS A 147 1.61 -9.59 22.60
N ILE A 148 1.09 -10.41 21.70
CA ILE A 148 0.81 -11.83 21.92
C ILE A 148 1.60 -12.65 20.90
N MET A 149 2.20 -13.75 21.33
CA MET A 149 2.77 -14.74 20.45
C MET A 149 1.77 -15.89 20.23
N ASP A 150 1.35 -16.08 18.99
CA ASP A 150 0.44 -17.13 18.56
C ASP A 150 1.18 -18.26 17.84
N ALA A 151 0.81 -19.51 18.11
CA ALA A 151 1.47 -20.68 17.53
C ALA A 151 1.34 -20.79 15.99
N GLN A 152 0.33 -20.15 15.39
CA GLN A 152 0.06 -20.21 13.95
C GLN A 152 0.37 -18.89 13.26
N TRP A 153 0.05 -17.76 13.92
CA TRP A 153 0.16 -16.42 13.36
C TRP A 153 1.43 -15.66 13.78
N GLY A 154 2.19 -16.21 14.73
CA GLY A 154 3.31 -15.52 15.35
C GLY A 154 2.84 -14.27 16.10
N HIS A 155 3.45 -13.12 15.87
CA HIS A 155 3.14 -11.91 16.61
C HIS A 155 1.75 -11.33 16.24
N VAL A 156 0.84 -11.33 17.21
CA VAL A 156 -0.49 -10.72 17.15
C VAL A 156 -0.53 -9.51 18.08
N ILE A 157 -1.13 -8.41 17.62
CA ILE A 157 -1.34 -7.21 18.44
C ILE A 157 -2.84 -6.95 18.59
N ILE A 158 -3.32 -6.81 19.82
CA ILE A 158 -4.69 -6.37 20.09
C ILE A 158 -4.66 -5.02 20.78
N ARG A 159 -5.13 -3.98 20.10
CA ARG A 159 -5.36 -2.65 20.67
C ARG A 159 -6.76 -2.60 21.26
N PHE A 160 -6.86 -2.60 22.58
CA PHE A 160 -8.10 -2.69 23.33
C PHE A 160 -8.43 -1.38 24.04
N CYS A 161 -9.67 -0.90 23.91
CA CYS A 161 -10.22 0.19 24.72
C CYS A 161 -11.06 -0.38 25.85
N PRO A 162 -10.75 -0.14 27.14
CA PRO A 162 -11.49 -0.70 28.26
C PRO A 162 -12.77 0.06 28.61
N HIS A 163 -13.14 1.08 27.83
CA HIS A 163 -14.43 1.74 27.96
C HIS A 163 -15.48 1.02 27.13
N PRO A 164 -16.67 0.71 27.69
CA PRO A 164 -17.79 0.18 26.91
C PRO A 164 -18.10 1.06 25.69
N PRO A 165 -18.33 0.48 24.50
CA PRO A 165 -18.60 -0.95 24.23
C PRO A 165 -17.35 -1.79 23.90
N PHE A 166 -16.18 -1.48 24.46
CA PHE A 166 -14.94 -2.25 24.38
C PHE A 166 -14.39 -2.45 22.97
N PHE A 167 -14.41 -1.37 22.18
CA PHE A 167 -13.88 -1.38 20.82
C PHE A 167 -12.40 -1.80 20.81
N SER A 168 -12.05 -2.67 19.86
CA SER A 168 -10.68 -3.17 19.70
C SER A 168 -10.25 -3.26 18.25
N GLN A 169 -8.94 -3.22 18.02
CA GLN A 169 -8.33 -3.53 16.73
C GLN A 169 -7.33 -4.66 16.90
N ILE A 170 -7.43 -5.68 16.05
CA ILE A 170 -6.58 -6.85 16.02
C ILE A 170 -5.71 -6.73 14.78
N ILE A 171 -4.40 -6.83 14.95
CA ILE A 171 -3.41 -6.70 13.87
C ILE A 171 -2.71 -8.04 13.73
N LEU A 172 -2.76 -8.60 12.53
CA LEU A 172 -2.13 -9.86 12.14
C LEU A 172 -1.10 -9.59 11.04
N ASN A 173 -0.07 -10.44 10.99
CA ASN A 173 0.98 -10.42 9.98
C ASN A 173 0.96 -11.72 9.18
N GLY A 174 0.60 -11.64 7.90
CA GLY A 174 0.52 -12.77 7.00
C GLY A 174 1.89 -13.34 6.60
N HIS A 175 2.94 -12.52 6.51
CA HIS A 175 4.29 -13.05 6.28
C HIS A 175 4.78 -13.89 7.46
N GLU A 176 4.48 -13.48 8.69
CA GLU A 176 4.78 -14.28 9.88
C GLU A 176 3.97 -15.57 9.92
N TYR A 177 2.67 -15.51 9.56
CA TYR A 177 1.85 -16.71 9.39
C TYR A 177 2.50 -17.70 8.40
N VAL A 178 2.89 -17.22 7.21
CA VAL A 178 3.54 -18.05 6.17
C VAL A 178 4.85 -18.65 6.69
N ALA A 179 5.69 -17.87 7.35
CA ALA A 179 6.95 -18.33 7.94
C ALA A 179 6.73 -19.46 8.97
N ARG A 180 5.73 -19.31 9.85
CA ARG A 180 5.35 -20.32 10.84
C ARG A 180 4.83 -21.60 10.19
N GLN A 181 4.02 -21.48 9.14
CA GLN A 181 3.54 -22.67 8.42
C GLN A 181 4.65 -23.37 7.64
N CYS A 182 5.59 -22.62 7.04
CA CYS A 182 6.75 -23.18 6.36
C CYS A 182 7.62 -23.98 7.35
N THR A 183 7.91 -23.40 8.52
CA THR A 183 8.66 -24.07 9.59
C THR A 183 7.99 -25.38 10.00
N LYS A 184 6.67 -25.38 10.21
CA LYS A 184 5.90 -26.60 10.57
C LYS A 184 5.93 -27.68 9.49
N LYS A 185 6.07 -27.28 8.23
CA LYS A 185 6.13 -28.19 7.08
C LYS A 185 7.58 -28.54 6.69
N GLY A 186 8.57 -28.10 7.45
CA GLY A 186 9.98 -28.36 7.15
C GLY A 186 10.48 -27.70 5.86
N ILE A 187 9.90 -26.56 5.47
CA ILE A 187 10.35 -25.79 4.31
C ILE A 187 11.38 -24.78 4.78
N ASP A 188 12.62 -24.93 4.33
CA ASP A 188 13.69 -23.97 4.61
C ASP A 188 13.41 -22.65 3.88
N PHE A 189 13.59 -21.54 4.60
CA PHE A 189 13.48 -20.20 4.04
C PHE A 189 14.43 -19.22 4.73
N SER A 190 14.74 -18.12 4.05
CA SER A 190 15.37 -16.94 4.66
C SER A 190 14.49 -15.72 4.47
N LYS A 191 14.51 -14.83 5.45
CA LYS A 191 13.67 -13.64 5.51
C LYS A 191 14.51 -12.41 5.87
N ASP A 192 14.24 -11.29 5.23
CA ASP A 192 14.69 -9.95 5.64
C ASP A 192 13.46 -9.15 6.09
N ASP A 193 13.30 -8.99 7.41
CA ASP A 193 12.12 -8.43 8.06
C ASP A 193 10.82 -9.10 7.58
N ASN A 194 9.96 -8.44 6.80
CA ASN A 194 8.72 -9.00 6.24
C ASN A 194 8.85 -9.42 4.77
N CYS A 195 10.04 -9.83 4.31
CA CYS A 195 10.28 -10.24 2.92
C CYS A 195 11.06 -11.55 2.84
N PHE A 196 10.53 -12.54 2.14
CA PHE A 196 11.23 -13.80 1.91
C PHE A 196 12.25 -13.65 0.78
N THR A 197 13.50 -14.05 1.04
CA THR A 197 14.64 -13.87 0.12
C THR A 197 15.14 -15.18 -0.48
N ARG A 198 14.73 -16.31 0.11
CA ARG A 198 14.97 -17.68 -0.37
C ARG A 198 13.94 -18.62 0.26
N PHE A 199 13.59 -19.67 -0.47
CA PHE A 199 12.87 -20.84 0.04
C PHE A 199 13.24 -22.08 -0.78
N SER A 200 13.20 -23.28 -0.17
CA SER A 200 13.64 -24.52 -0.81
C SER A 200 12.61 -25.18 -1.72
N ASN A 201 11.31 -24.94 -1.51
CA ASN A 201 10.23 -25.50 -2.30
C ASN A 201 9.19 -24.42 -2.66
N ALA A 202 9.28 -23.90 -3.88
CA ALA A 202 8.42 -22.83 -4.37
C ALA A 202 6.93 -23.22 -4.40
N ALA A 203 6.58 -24.41 -4.91
CA ALA A 203 5.20 -24.84 -5.01
C ALA A 203 4.52 -24.97 -3.63
N ALA A 204 5.23 -25.58 -2.66
CA ALA A 204 4.73 -25.70 -1.30
C ALA A 204 4.63 -24.33 -0.60
N PHE A 205 5.60 -23.45 -0.81
CA PHE A 205 5.57 -22.07 -0.31
C PHE A 205 4.37 -21.29 -0.87
N THR A 206 4.16 -21.31 -2.18
CA THR A 206 3.03 -20.66 -2.84
C THR A 206 1.70 -21.20 -2.34
N SER A 207 1.57 -22.52 -2.16
CA SER A 207 0.37 -23.13 -1.58
C SER A 207 0.06 -22.61 -0.17
N ILE A 208 1.08 -22.43 0.67
CA ILE A 208 0.92 -21.86 2.02
C ILE A 208 0.48 -20.39 1.93
N ALA A 209 1.13 -19.59 1.08
CA ALA A 209 0.81 -18.19 0.92
C ALA A 209 -0.60 -17.99 0.34
N ASP A 210 -0.99 -18.77 -0.66
CA ASP A 210 -2.33 -18.73 -1.26
C ASP A 210 -3.41 -19.24 -0.29
N SER A 211 -3.05 -20.03 0.74
CA SER A 211 -4.00 -20.46 1.78
C SER A 211 -4.60 -19.31 2.61
N MET A 212 -3.98 -18.13 2.53
CA MET A 212 -4.47 -16.87 3.11
C MET A 212 -5.56 -16.21 2.26
N ASN A 213 -5.88 -16.77 1.11
CA ASN A 213 -6.99 -16.34 0.25
C ASN A 213 -7.85 -17.54 -0.20
N ALA A 214 -7.75 -18.66 0.54
CA ALA A 214 -8.48 -19.90 0.24
C ALA A 214 -9.79 -19.98 1.04
N PRO A 215 -10.77 -20.77 0.56
CA PRO A 215 -12.02 -21.00 1.27
C PRO A 215 -11.79 -21.43 2.73
N GLY A 216 -12.46 -20.76 3.67
CA GLY A 216 -12.36 -21.04 5.11
C GLY A 216 -11.32 -20.22 5.87
N VAL A 217 -10.58 -19.32 5.21
CA VAL A 217 -9.69 -18.35 5.87
C VAL A 217 -10.45 -17.47 6.87
N VAL A 218 -11.70 -17.09 6.55
CA VAL A 218 -12.59 -16.31 7.44
C VAL A 218 -12.75 -16.99 8.80
N GLY A 219 -13.01 -18.31 8.82
CA GLY A 219 -13.14 -19.07 10.06
C GLY A 219 -11.83 -19.14 10.85
N ARG A 220 -10.68 -19.22 10.17
CA ARG A 220 -9.35 -19.20 10.81
C ARG A 220 -9.06 -17.83 11.45
N LEU A 221 -9.38 -16.75 10.74
CA LEU A 221 -9.26 -15.37 11.23
C LEU A 221 -10.18 -15.13 12.43
N ALA A 222 -11.44 -15.55 12.35
CA ALA A 222 -12.38 -15.46 13.47
C ALA A 222 -11.85 -16.19 14.71
N LYS A 223 -11.38 -17.44 14.55
CA LYS A 223 -10.83 -18.25 15.66
C LYS A 223 -9.64 -17.57 16.36
N VAL A 224 -8.67 -17.03 15.62
CA VAL A 224 -7.53 -16.33 16.26
C VAL A 224 -7.98 -15.04 16.94
N CYS A 225 -8.91 -14.29 16.34
CA CYS A 225 -9.45 -13.08 16.91
C CYS A 225 -10.18 -13.36 18.23
N GLU A 226 -11.14 -14.28 18.21
CA GLU A 226 -11.95 -14.66 19.38
C GLU A 226 -11.08 -15.23 20.49
N ARG A 227 -10.21 -16.21 20.17
CA ARG A 227 -9.34 -16.85 21.15
C ARG A 227 -8.62 -15.81 22.00
N TRP A 228 -7.98 -14.83 21.38
CA TRP A 228 -7.15 -13.87 22.11
C TRP A 228 -7.93 -12.69 22.68
N ILE A 229 -8.90 -12.13 21.95
CA ILE A 229 -9.65 -10.97 22.46
C ILE A 229 -10.45 -11.32 23.71
N TYR A 230 -11.05 -12.52 23.78
CA TYR A 230 -11.81 -12.93 24.96
C TYR A 230 -10.91 -13.37 26.12
N SER A 231 -9.87 -14.18 25.85
CA SER A 231 -9.04 -14.77 26.90
C SER A 231 -7.95 -13.84 27.45
N CYS A 232 -7.47 -12.88 26.67
CA CYS A 232 -6.36 -12.00 27.05
C CYS A 232 -6.71 -10.52 27.15
N CYS A 233 -7.88 -10.07 26.68
CA CYS A 233 -8.25 -8.66 26.75
C CYS A 233 -9.57 -8.47 27.51
N LEU A 234 -10.68 -8.96 26.95
CA LEU A 234 -12.01 -8.72 27.50
C LEU A 234 -12.18 -9.31 28.91
N CYS A 235 -11.52 -10.43 29.22
CA CYS A 235 -11.58 -11.07 30.54
C CYS A 235 -11.23 -10.14 31.72
N PHE A 236 -10.44 -9.09 31.48
CA PHE A 236 -10.10 -8.07 32.48
C PHE A 236 -11.19 -6.99 32.63
N ALA A 237 -12.02 -6.78 31.63
CA ALA A 237 -13.13 -5.82 31.65
C ALA A 237 -14.46 -6.48 32.05
N LEU A 238 -14.74 -7.67 31.54
CA LEU A 238 -15.90 -8.50 31.85
C LEU A 238 -15.43 -9.92 32.16
N THR A 239 -15.81 -10.45 33.32
CA THR A 239 -15.60 -11.86 33.67
C THR A 239 -16.36 -12.79 32.71
N THR A 240 -15.95 -14.06 32.63
CA THR A 240 -16.61 -15.06 31.78
C THR A 240 -18.11 -15.18 32.07
N ASP A 241 -18.51 -15.08 33.33
CA ASP A 241 -19.92 -15.16 33.75
C ASP A 241 -20.71 -13.91 33.34
N GLU A 242 -20.12 -12.72 33.45
CA GLU A 242 -20.71 -11.47 32.95
C GLU A 242 -20.85 -11.47 31.43
N GLN A 243 -19.87 -12.01 30.71
CA GLN A 243 -19.95 -12.18 29.26
C GLN A 243 -21.11 -13.10 28.86
N LYS A 244 -21.26 -14.26 29.53
CA LYS A 244 -22.38 -15.19 29.32
C LYS A 244 -23.72 -14.55 29.66
N ARG A 245 -23.85 -13.97 30.86
CA ARG A 245 -25.09 -13.35 31.37
C ARG A 245 -25.60 -12.23 30.46
N SER A 246 -24.69 -11.36 30.02
CA SER A 246 -25.03 -10.24 29.14
C SER A 246 -25.23 -10.62 27.67
N GLY A 247 -24.79 -11.82 27.27
CA GLY A 247 -24.74 -12.25 25.87
C GLY A 247 -23.75 -11.45 25.03
N PHE A 248 -22.66 -10.94 25.63
CA PHE A 248 -21.69 -10.11 24.91
C PHE A 248 -20.94 -10.94 23.85
N ARG A 249 -20.99 -10.47 22.59
CA ARG A 249 -20.27 -11.07 21.46
C ARG A 249 -19.72 -9.99 20.53
N TYR A 250 -18.43 -10.09 20.20
CA TYR A 250 -17.80 -9.30 19.16
C TYR A 250 -18.29 -9.72 17.77
N SER A 251 -18.45 -8.72 16.92
CA SER A 251 -18.48 -8.85 15.47
C SER A 251 -17.18 -8.28 14.90
N PHE A 252 -16.77 -8.77 13.73
CA PHE A 252 -15.49 -8.45 13.13
C PHE A 252 -15.66 -7.80 11.75
N SER A 253 -14.82 -6.82 11.46
CA SER A 253 -14.74 -6.20 10.13
C SER A 253 -13.28 -5.90 9.80
N VAL A 254 -12.89 -6.13 8.55
CA VAL A 254 -11.57 -5.72 8.06
C VAL A 254 -11.54 -4.20 7.98
N TYR A 255 -10.51 -3.59 8.54
CA TYR A 255 -10.28 -2.15 8.49
C TYR A 255 -9.23 -1.79 7.46
N GLN A 256 -8.06 -2.44 7.54
CA GLN A 256 -6.93 -2.25 6.64
C GLN A 256 -6.40 -3.62 6.22
N ALA A 257 -5.97 -3.72 4.97
CA ALA A 257 -5.32 -4.91 4.44
C ALA A 257 -4.20 -4.51 3.46
N GLU A 258 -3.15 -5.33 3.40
CA GLU A 258 -2.00 -5.14 2.52
C GLU A 258 -1.75 -6.44 1.74
N TYR A 259 -1.48 -6.32 0.45
CA TYR A 259 -1.15 -7.44 -0.42
C TYR A 259 0.13 -7.11 -1.20
N SER A 260 1.03 -8.07 -1.31
CA SER A 260 2.31 -7.89 -1.98
C SER A 260 2.58 -8.96 -3.02
N ARG A 261 3.22 -8.55 -4.12
CA ARG A 261 3.89 -9.41 -5.10
C ARG A 261 5.39 -9.16 -5.01
N ASN A 262 6.15 -10.22 -4.94
CA ASN A 262 7.59 -10.18 -4.68
C ASN A 262 8.30 -10.93 -5.81
N LEU A 263 9.19 -10.23 -6.49
CA LEU A 263 10.01 -10.75 -7.59
C LEU A 263 11.42 -10.98 -7.04
N LEU A 264 11.85 -12.23 -6.96
CA LEU A 264 13.18 -12.58 -6.46
C LEU A 264 14.10 -12.70 -7.66
N PHE A 265 15.07 -11.80 -7.76
CA PHE A 265 16.04 -11.81 -8.83
C PHE A 265 17.20 -12.76 -8.54
N THR A 266 17.79 -13.31 -9.60
CA THR A 266 19.01 -14.11 -9.53
C THR A 266 20.20 -13.25 -9.08
N ARG A 267 20.26 -11.98 -9.52
CA ARG A 267 21.36 -11.04 -9.22
C ARG A 267 20.82 -9.70 -8.73
N GLY A 268 21.30 -9.25 -7.57
CA GLY A 268 20.86 -7.98 -6.96
C GLY A 268 21.20 -6.74 -7.79
N ARG A 269 22.36 -6.73 -8.47
CA ARG A 269 22.75 -5.63 -9.37
C ARG A 269 21.85 -5.51 -10.60
N GLN A 270 21.41 -6.63 -11.19
CA GLN A 270 20.49 -6.60 -12.34
C GLN A 270 19.11 -6.08 -11.93
N MET A 271 18.61 -6.52 -10.77
CA MET A 271 17.38 -5.97 -10.19
C MET A 271 17.46 -4.45 -10.01
N GLU A 272 18.58 -3.95 -9.50
CA GLU A 272 18.80 -2.50 -9.31
C GLU A 272 18.75 -1.74 -10.64
N GLN A 273 19.48 -2.22 -11.65
CA GLN A 273 19.47 -1.62 -12.99
C GLN A 273 18.07 -1.61 -13.62
N ILE A 274 17.33 -2.71 -13.52
CA ILE A 274 15.95 -2.82 -14.02
C ILE A 274 15.04 -1.85 -13.26
N PHE A 275 15.15 -1.80 -11.93
CA PHE A 275 14.30 -0.94 -11.12
C PHE A 275 14.59 0.55 -11.36
N ASP A 276 15.85 0.93 -11.50
CA ASP A 276 16.26 2.29 -11.83
C ASP A 276 15.76 2.71 -13.22
N SER A 277 15.82 1.80 -14.21
CA SER A 277 15.23 2.01 -15.54
C SER A 277 13.72 2.27 -15.47
N ILE A 278 12.98 1.42 -14.75
CA ILE A 278 11.53 1.62 -14.53
C ILE A 278 11.27 2.97 -13.85
N ILE A 279 12.06 3.35 -12.85
CA ILE A 279 11.92 4.65 -12.18
C ILE A 279 12.18 5.80 -13.15
N ASP A 280 13.24 5.73 -13.95
CA ASP A 280 13.58 6.80 -14.88
C ASP A 280 12.52 6.99 -15.98
N HIS A 281 11.93 5.90 -16.48
CA HIS A 281 10.80 5.94 -17.42
C HIS A 281 9.51 6.45 -16.78
N THR A 282 9.27 6.14 -15.50
CA THR A 282 8.04 6.52 -14.79
C THR A 282 8.09 7.93 -14.18
N ARG A 283 9.27 8.45 -13.84
CA ARG A 283 9.43 9.67 -13.02
C ARG A 283 8.80 10.91 -13.66
N ALA A 284 9.06 11.13 -14.95
CA ALA A 284 8.50 12.26 -15.68
C ALA A 284 7.01 12.02 -16.02
N ALA A 285 6.68 10.80 -16.45
CA ALA A 285 5.35 10.44 -16.93
C ALA A 285 4.27 10.46 -15.83
N LEU A 286 4.59 10.05 -14.61
CA LEU A 286 3.62 9.92 -13.52
C LEU A 286 3.51 11.14 -12.59
N ASN A 287 4.24 12.23 -12.86
CA ASN A 287 4.28 13.46 -12.04
C ASN A 287 4.37 13.17 -10.53
N ILE A 288 5.32 12.32 -10.15
CA ILE A 288 5.36 11.73 -8.81
C ILE A 288 5.93 12.75 -7.83
N LYS A 289 5.06 13.26 -6.94
CA LYS A 289 5.45 14.19 -5.86
C LYS A 289 6.35 13.54 -4.80
N THR A 290 6.42 12.20 -4.72
CA THR A 290 7.11 11.48 -3.63
C THR A 290 7.93 10.28 -4.14
N ILE A 291 9.18 10.52 -4.54
CA ILE A 291 10.21 9.47 -4.63
C ILE A 291 11.11 9.64 -3.42
N ARG A 292 11.34 8.56 -2.67
CA ARG A 292 12.22 8.57 -1.51
C ARG A 292 13.27 7.49 -1.67
N THR A 293 14.53 7.89 -1.78
CA THR A 293 15.67 6.97 -1.69
C THR A 293 16.20 7.03 -0.26
N ILE A 294 16.24 5.88 0.41
CA ILE A 294 16.85 5.71 1.72
C ILE A 294 18.22 5.06 1.48
N PHE A 295 19.29 5.80 1.80
CA PHE A 295 20.66 5.37 1.50
C PHE A 295 21.12 4.23 2.42
N GLY A 296 21.69 3.19 1.81
CA GLY A 296 22.39 2.06 2.45
C GLY A 296 23.74 1.83 1.77
N TYR A 297 24.28 0.60 1.78
CA TYR A 297 25.46 0.27 0.98
C TYR A 297 25.17 0.47 -0.52
N LYS A 298 26.12 1.09 -1.24
CA LYS A 298 25.95 1.55 -2.62
C LYS A 298 25.93 0.45 -3.70
N CYS A 299 26.26 -0.80 -3.37
CA CYS A 299 26.42 -1.84 -4.40
C CYS A 299 25.79 -3.16 -3.98
N ARG A 300 24.66 -3.53 -4.59
CA ARG A 300 24.07 -4.86 -4.43
C ARG A 300 25.00 -5.92 -5.05
N PRO A 301 25.07 -7.12 -4.45
CA PRO A 301 25.95 -8.16 -4.94
C PRO A 301 25.53 -8.64 -6.32
N TYR A 302 26.54 -9.06 -7.09
CA TYR A 302 26.40 -9.51 -8.45
C TYR A 302 26.06 -11.00 -8.53
N HIS A 303 26.61 -11.82 -7.64
CA HIS A 303 26.32 -13.24 -7.51
C HIS A 303 25.65 -13.53 -6.18
N ARG A 304 24.84 -14.58 -6.16
CA ARG A 304 24.33 -15.20 -4.93
C ARG A 304 25.52 -15.66 -4.09
N ASP A 305 25.50 -15.40 -2.78
CA ASP A 305 26.47 -16.03 -1.88
C ASP A 305 26.30 -17.55 -1.97
N ALA A 306 27.32 -18.23 -2.50
CA ALA A 306 27.33 -19.69 -2.70
C ALA A 306 27.23 -20.46 -1.38
N HIS A 307 27.61 -19.84 -0.27
CA HIS A 307 27.52 -20.42 1.07
C HIS A 307 26.19 -20.13 1.77
N GLY A 308 25.29 -19.36 1.12
CA GLY A 308 23.98 -19.03 1.67
C GLY A 308 24.05 -18.41 3.05
N LYS A 309 25.12 -17.67 3.38
CA LYS A 309 25.17 -16.99 4.68
C LYS A 309 23.92 -16.12 4.77
N PRO A 310 23.11 -16.28 5.82
CA PRO A 310 21.94 -15.44 5.99
C PRO A 310 22.40 -13.98 5.89
N PRO A 311 21.65 -13.10 5.19
CA PRO A 311 21.97 -11.68 5.17
C PRO A 311 22.21 -11.27 6.62
N ARG A 312 23.36 -10.62 6.90
CA ARG A 312 23.81 -10.29 8.28
C ARG A 312 22.58 -9.89 9.10
N LEU A 313 22.12 -10.82 9.94
CA LEU A 313 20.95 -10.70 10.80
C LEU A 313 21.33 -9.77 11.93
N GLU A 314 21.50 -8.49 11.62
CA GLU A 314 21.28 -7.45 12.60
C GLU A 314 19.86 -6.98 12.35
N ALA A 315 18.98 -7.16 13.34
CA ALA A 315 17.71 -6.48 13.42
C ALA A 315 17.96 -4.96 13.56
N LYS A 316 18.52 -4.33 12.52
CA LYS A 316 18.63 -2.89 12.37
C LYS A 316 17.30 -2.40 11.82
N ILE A 317 16.33 -2.39 12.72
CA ILE A 317 15.23 -1.45 12.62
C ILE A 317 15.88 -0.09 12.39
N GLU A 318 15.44 0.58 11.32
CA GLU A 318 15.79 1.95 10.90
C GLU A 318 16.80 2.13 9.74
N ARG A 319 17.63 1.16 9.35
CA ARG A 319 18.52 1.36 8.18
C ARG A 319 18.52 0.16 7.23
N PRO A 320 18.05 0.33 5.97
CA PRO A 320 18.15 -0.75 5.00
C PRO A 320 19.64 -1.03 4.74
N ALA A 321 20.01 -2.31 4.69
CA ALA A 321 21.39 -2.70 4.37
C ALA A 321 21.81 -2.15 3.00
N TRP A 322 20.88 -2.08 2.06
CA TRP A 322 21.08 -1.60 0.69
C TRP A 322 20.28 -0.33 0.42
N ASN A 323 20.62 0.40 -0.64
CA ASN A 323 19.79 1.51 -1.11
C ASN A 323 18.35 1.02 -1.36
N LEU A 324 17.40 1.66 -0.68
CA LEU A 324 15.98 1.38 -0.78
C LEU A 324 15.34 2.56 -1.51
N THR A 325 15.12 2.40 -2.81
CA THR A 325 14.34 3.36 -3.58
C THR A 325 12.87 3.00 -3.46
N VAL A 326 12.05 3.96 -3.04
CA VAL A 326 10.64 3.75 -2.79
C VAL A 326 9.83 4.63 -3.71
N PHE A 327 9.07 3.97 -4.57
CA PHE A 327 8.05 4.57 -5.43
C PHE A 327 6.68 4.35 -4.80
N LYS A 328 5.91 5.42 -4.59
CA LYS A 328 4.57 5.38 -3.96
C LYS A 328 3.56 6.21 -4.72
N ILE A 329 2.39 5.63 -4.97
CA ILE A 329 1.23 6.32 -5.53
C ILE A 329 0.06 6.18 -4.57
N HIS A 330 -0.63 7.29 -4.32
CA HIS A 330 -1.81 7.36 -3.46
C HIS A 330 -3.09 7.63 -4.26
N PHE A 331 -4.13 6.84 -3.98
CA PHE A 331 -5.49 7.02 -4.49
C PHE A 331 -6.46 7.11 -3.31
N GLY A 332 -6.55 8.30 -2.71
CA GLY A 332 -7.34 8.47 -1.48
C GLY A 332 -6.75 7.65 -0.34
N LYS A 333 -7.48 6.63 0.12
CA LYS A 333 -7.03 5.70 1.18
C LYS A 333 -6.40 4.40 0.65
N LEU A 334 -6.17 4.32 -0.65
CA LEU A 334 -5.43 3.23 -1.29
C LEU A 334 -4.02 3.71 -1.64
N THR A 335 -3.04 2.82 -1.53
CA THR A 335 -1.65 3.11 -1.90
C THR A 335 -1.09 1.94 -2.68
N ALA A 336 -0.42 2.21 -3.80
CA ALA A 336 0.44 1.24 -4.48
C ALA A 336 1.89 1.68 -4.31
N LYS A 337 2.79 0.74 -4.03
CA LYS A 337 4.22 1.02 -3.90
C LYS A 337 5.06 -0.08 -4.53
N ILE A 338 6.20 0.31 -5.10
CA ILE A 338 7.24 -0.62 -5.54
C ILE A 338 8.57 -0.17 -4.94
N TYR A 339 9.34 -1.13 -4.45
CA TYR A 339 10.61 -0.88 -3.79
C TYR A 339 11.46 -2.14 -3.72
N SER A 340 12.78 -1.96 -3.69
CA SER A 340 13.71 -3.06 -3.47
C SER A 340 13.78 -3.44 -1.98
N LYS A 341 13.81 -4.72 -1.63
CA LYS A 341 13.98 -5.20 -0.25
C LYS A 341 14.96 -6.38 -0.20
N GLY A 342 15.71 -6.51 0.90
CA GLY A 342 16.82 -7.43 0.96
C GLY A 342 17.83 -7.18 -0.14
N GLU A 343 18.58 -8.22 -0.49
CA GLU A 343 19.66 -8.18 -1.48
C GLU A 343 19.16 -8.08 -2.92
N ARG A 344 18.09 -8.82 -3.24
CA ARG A 344 17.68 -9.15 -4.62
C ARG A 344 16.16 -9.25 -4.82
N VAL A 345 15.35 -8.67 -3.94
CA VAL A 345 13.89 -8.74 -4.06
C VAL A 345 13.31 -7.39 -4.48
N LEU A 346 12.49 -7.38 -5.51
CA LEU A 346 11.66 -6.24 -5.89
C LEU A 346 10.23 -6.50 -5.40
N ARG A 347 9.76 -5.69 -4.46
CA ARG A 347 8.44 -5.84 -3.84
C ARG A 347 7.49 -4.78 -4.35
N ILE A 348 6.37 -5.25 -4.88
CA ILE A 348 5.20 -4.44 -5.25
C ILE A 348 4.14 -4.69 -4.19
N GLU A 349 3.56 -3.64 -3.61
CA GLU A 349 2.56 -3.75 -2.55
C GLU A 349 1.42 -2.76 -2.74
N CYS A 350 0.21 -3.27 -2.61
CA CYS A 350 -1.01 -2.48 -2.54
C CYS A 350 -1.56 -2.51 -1.11
N ILE A 351 -1.91 -1.32 -0.61
CA ILE A 351 -2.39 -1.08 0.75
C ILE A 351 -3.75 -0.43 0.68
N ALA A 352 -4.74 -1.03 1.33
CA ALA A 352 -5.98 -0.35 1.67
C ALA A 352 -5.89 0.16 3.12
N HIS A 353 -5.53 1.43 3.32
CA HIS A 353 -5.55 2.07 4.65
C HIS A 353 -6.98 2.12 5.23
N ASN A 354 -7.98 2.02 4.37
CA ASN A 354 -9.35 1.70 4.74
C ASN A 354 -10.02 0.89 3.63
N VAL A 355 -10.39 -0.36 3.90
CA VAL A 355 -10.96 -1.27 2.90
C VAL A 355 -12.30 -0.81 2.33
N LYS A 356 -13.01 0.13 2.99
CA LYS A 356 -14.24 0.70 2.42
C LYS A 356 -14.01 1.42 1.09
N GLU A 357 -12.78 1.87 0.83
CA GLU A 357 -12.41 2.50 -0.44
C GLU A 357 -12.43 1.49 -1.61
N LEU A 358 -12.29 0.18 -1.32
CA LEU A 358 -12.39 -0.89 -2.32
C LEU A 358 -13.84 -1.18 -2.75
N ARG A 359 -14.84 -0.65 -2.02
CA ARG A 359 -16.28 -0.76 -2.33
C ARG A 359 -16.85 -2.19 -2.43
N CYS A 360 -16.15 -3.18 -1.90
CA CYS A 360 -16.62 -4.56 -1.77
C CYS A 360 -17.11 -4.90 -0.36
N GLY A 361 -17.47 -3.89 0.46
CA GLY A 361 -17.84 -4.10 1.86
C GLY A 361 -16.62 -4.30 2.78
N CYS A 362 -16.88 -4.54 4.08
CA CYS A 362 -15.80 -4.61 5.09
C CYS A 362 -16.04 -5.62 6.21
N ILE A 363 -17.18 -6.33 6.24
CA ILE A 363 -17.41 -7.39 7.22
C ILE A 363 -16.40 -8.53 7.00
N LEU A 364 -16.07 -9.27 8.07
CA LEU A 364 -15.01 -10.29 7.98
C LEU A 364 -15.32 -11.38 6.95
N GLU A 365 -16.60 -11.68 6.71
CA GLU A 365 -17.08 -12.64 5.72
C GLU A 365 -16.71 -12.25 4.28
N ARG A 366 -16.48 -10.96 4.02
CA ARG A 366 -16.04 -10.44 2.72
C ARG A 366 -14.51 -10.35 2.59
N TYR A 367 -13.76 -10.97 3.49
CA TYR A 367 -12.31 -10.92 3.49
C TYR A 367 -11.70 -11.37 2.15
N GLU A 368 -12.20 -12.45 1.55
CA GLU A 368 -11.71 -12.96 0.27
C GLU A 368 -11.93 -11.93 -0.87
N GLU A 369 -13.11 -11.29 -0.92
CA GLU A 369 -13.39 -10.21 -1.88
C GLU A 369 -12.43 -9.02 -1.72
N ILE A 370 -12.06 -8.70 -0.47
CA ILE A 370 -11.11 -7.61 -0.16
C ILE A 370 -9.70 -7.96 -0.63
N ILE A 371 -9.23 -9.17 -0.36
CA ILE A 371 -7.89 -9.61 -0.77
C ILE A 371 -7.81 -9.76 -2.30
N ASN A 372 -8.85 -10.29 -2.95
CA ASN A 372 -8.94 -10.34 -4.41
C ASN A 372 -8.92 -8.94 -5.03
N ALA A 373 -9.65 -7.98 -4.45
CA ALA A 373 -9.61 -6.59 -4.92
C ALA A 373 -8.19 -5.98 -4.84
N LEU A 374 -7.44 -6.28 -3.77
CA LEU A 374 -6.04 -5.85 -3.60
C LEU A 374 -5.09 -6.58 -4.54
N ARG A 375 -5.29 -7.88 -4.79
CA ARG A 375 -4.54 -8.66 -5.78
C ARG A 375 -4.70 -8.05 -7.17
N GLU A 376 -5.95 -7.81 -7.60
CA GLU A 376 -6.25 -7.17 -8.88
C GLU A 376 -5.67 -5.74 -8.96
N MET A 377 -5.55 -5.02 -7.85
CA MET A 377 -4.83 -3.73 -7.83
C MET A 377 -3.32 -3.90 -8.07
N VAL A 378 -2.70 -4.93 -7.50
CA VAL A 378 -1.29 -5.25 -7.77
C VAL A 378 -1.11 -5.61 -9.24
N GLU A 379 -1.96 -6.47 -9.79
CA GLU A 379 -1.94 -6.89 -11.20
C GLU A 379 -2.07 -5.70 -12.15
N HIS A 380 -3.06 -4.83 -11.91
CA HIS A 380 -3.25 -3.61 -12.67
C HIS A 380 -2.02 -2.68 -12.58
N PHE A 381 -1.45 -2.54 -11.38
CA PHE A 381 -0.27 -1.71 -11.19
C PHE A 381 0.96 -2.28 -11.91
N THR A 382 1.19 -3.59 -11.87
CA THR A 382 2.26 -4.26 -12.62
C THR A 382 2.08 -4.15 -14.13
N GLN A 383 0.84 -4.23 -14.63
CA GLN A 383 0.52 -4.03 -16.05
C GLN A 383 0.85 -2.61 -16.51
N VAL A 384 0.55 -1.60 -15.70
CA VAL A 384 0.94 -0.20 -16.01
C VAL A 384 2.46 -0.06 -16.03
N LEU A 385 3.18 -0.66 -15.09
CA LEU A 385 4.65 -0.64 -15.09
C LEU A 385 5.23 -1.33 -16.33
N ASP A 386 4.66 -2.46 -16.76
CA ASP A 386 5.07 -3.14 -17.98
C ASP A 386 4.84 -2.26 -19.22
N CYS A 387 3.70 -1.59 -19.29
CA CYS A 387 3.40 -0.67 -20.39
C CYS A 387 4.35 0.54 -20.43
N VAL A 388 4.82 0.99 -19.27
CA VAL A 388 5.80 2.08 -19.19
C VAL A 388 7.18 1.60 -19.62
N ASP A 389 7.60 0.42 -19.18
CA ASP A 389 8.93 -0.12 -19.52
C ASP A 389 9.03 -0.54 -20.98
N ALA A 390 8.02 -1.21 -21.52
CA ALA A 390 7.92 -1.56 -22.95
C ALA A 390 7.00 -0.62 -23.71
N SER A 391 7.31 0.67 -23.56
CA SER A 391 6.70 1.71 -24.37
C SER A 391 7.15 1.60 -25.83
N PHE A 392 6.25 1.89 -26.78
CA PHE A 392 6.56 1.88 -28.20
C PHE A 392 5.85 3.02 -28.94
N ILE A 393 6.46 3.47 -30.04
CA ILE A 393 5.88 4.46 -30.95
C ILE A 393 6.05 3.99 -32.40
N HIS A 394 4.95 3.87 -33.14
CA HIS A 394 5.01 3.59 -34.58
C HIS A 394 5.20 4.89 -35.37
N ASN A 395 5.89 4.81 -36.51
CA ASN A 395 6.23 5.96 -37.35
C ASN A 395 5.01 6.86 -37.66
N ASP A 396 3.88 6.24 -38.02
CA ASP A 396 2.67 6.98 -38.38
C ASP A 396 1.83 7.44 -37.19
N LEU A 397 2.13 6.99 -35.96
CA LEU A 397 1.25 7.21 -34.82
C LEU A 397 1.12 8.69 -34.47
N LEU A 398 2.21 9.45 -34.53
CA LEU A 398 2.21 10.89 -34.26
C LEU A 398 1.42 11.66 -35.31
N ARG A 399 1.55 11.26 -36.58
CA ARG A 399 0.75 11.81 -37.67
C ARG A 399 -0.73 11.46 -37.49
N GLN A 400 -1.06 10.23 -37.13
CA GLN A 400 -2.43 9.81 -36.86
C GLN A 400 -3.05 10.57 -35.69
N TRP A 401 -2.27 10.93 -34.67
CA TRP A 401 -2.74 11.74 -33.55
C TRP A 401 -3.07 13.16 -33.96
N SER A 402 -2.25 13.78 -34.81
CA SER A 402 -2.46 15.15 -35.29
C SER A 402 -3.62 15.29 -36.29
N LEU A 403 -3.93 14.23 -37.04
CA LEU A 403 -5.07 14.21 -37.95
C LEU A 403 -6.43 14.19 -37.21
N PRO A 404 -7.51 14.74 -37.79
CA PRO A 404 -8.87 14.54 -37.28
C PRO A 404 -9.23 13.05 -37.15
N GLY A 405 -10.11 12.72 -36.22
CA GLY A 405 -10.66 11.38 -36.04
C GLY A 405 -12.18 11.38 -36.10
N THR A 406 -12.79 10.19 -36.06
CA THR A 406 -14.25 10.04 -35.94
C THR A 406 -14.60 9.37 -34.63
N PHE A 407 -15.68 9.83 -33.99
CA PHE A 407 -16.18 9.25 -32.75
C PHE A 407 -17.71 9.18 -32.80
N HIS A 408 -18.25 7.95 -32.84
CA HIS A 408 -19.67 7.67 -33.08
C HIS A 408 -20.25 8.46 -34.27
N GLY A 409 -19.54 8.45 -35.41
CA GLY A 409 -19.98 9.13 -36.64
C GLY A 409 -19.70 10.64 -36.70
N TYR A 410 -19.28 11.28 -35.61
CA TYR A 410 -18.94 12.70 -35.59
C TYR A 410 -17.44 12.94 -35.72
N SER A 411 -17.05 13.94 -36.52
CA SER A 411 -15.66 14.41 -36.62
C SER A 411 -15.19 15.01 -35.29
N VAL A 412 -13.95 14.68 -34.91
CA VAL A 412 -13.27 15.17 -33.72
C VAL A 412 -11.89 15.67 -34.14
N ALA A 413 -11.53 16.87 -33.68
CA ALA A 413 -10.24 17.47 -34.00
C ALA A 413 -9.06 16.60 -33.54
N GLY A 414 -7.96 16.71 -34.27
CA GLY A 414 -6.70 16.07 -33.90
C GLY A 414 -6.14 16.54 -32.56
N ILE A 415 -5.10 15.84 -32.12
CA ILE A 415 -4.36 16.07 -30.88
C ILE A 415 -3.04 16.74 -31.26
N ASP A 416 -2.89 18.00 -30.88
CA ASP A 416 -1.60 18.68 -30.93
C ASP A 416 -0.79 18.30 -29.69
N VAL A 417 0.06 17.28 -29.81
CA VAL A 417 0.88 16.77 -28.70
C VAL A 417 1.96 17.74 -28.22
N ASN A 418 2.27 18.80 -28.97
CA ASN A 418 3.27 19.79 -28.58
C ASN A 418 2.66 20.90 -27.71
N ALA A 419 1.36 21.16 -27.84
CA ALA A 419 0.66 22.14 -27.02
C ALA A 419 0.88 21.88 -25.52
N PRO A 420 1.28 22.89 -24.71
CA PRO A 420 1.51 22.73 -23.27
C PRO A 420 0.35 22.03 -22.55
N ARG A 421 -0.88 22.41 -22.89
CA ARG A 421 -2.10 21.76 -22.36
C ARG A 421 -2.14 20.27 -22.65
N MET A 422 -1.89 19.84 -23.90
CA MET A 422 -1.94 18.43 -24.25
C MET A 422 -0.81 17.63 -23.59
N ARG A 423 0.37 18.24 -23.39
CA ARG A 423 1.46 17.63 -22.61
C ARG A 423 1.06 17.36 -21.16
N ALA A 424 0.44 18.34 -20.50
CA ALA A 424 -0.08 18.14 -19.15
C ALA A 424 -1.20 17.11 -19.10
N VAL A 425 -2.07 17.05 -20.13
CA VAL A 425 -3.13 16.07 -20.24
C VAL A 425 -2.58 14.65 -20.41
N THR A 426 -1.58 14.44 -21.27
CA THR A 426 -0.94 13.12 -21.44
C THR A 426 -0.18 12.68 -20.20
N GLN A 427 0.51 13.59 -19.52
CA GLN A 427 1.13 13.32 -18.22
C GLN A 427 0.08 12.94 -17.17
N ALA A 428 -1.05 13.64 -17.12
CA ALA A 428 -2.15 13.31 -16.23
C ALA A 428 -2.77 11.95 -16.56
N PHE A 429 -2.84 11.54 -17.83
CA PHE A 429 -3.32 10.20 -18.21
C PHE A 429 -2.43 9.10 -17.69
N VAL A 430 -1.10 9.22 -17.83
CA VAL A 430 -0.17 8.24 -17.27
C VAL A 430 -0.33 8.18 -15.75
N ALA A 431 -0.39 9.32 -15.06
CA ALA A 431 -0.63 9.35 -13.61
C ALA A 431 -1.95 8.65 -13.22
N LEU A 432 -3.02 8.86 -13.98
CA LEU A 432 -4.35 8.30 -13.72
C LEU A 432 -4.50 6.84 -14.16
N SER A 433 -3.65 6.35 -15.07
CA SER A 433 -3.72 4.96 -15.55
C SER A 433 -3.48 3.96 -14.42
N THR A 434 -2.75 4.36 -13.38
CA THR A 434 -2.48 3.56 -12.19
C THR A 434 -3.72 3.33 -11.29
N ARG A 435 -4.84 4.02 -11.55
CA ARG A 435 -6.13 3.79 -10.88
C ARG A 435 -6.92 2.67 -11.57
N LYS A 436 -6.98 1.51 -10.93
CA LYS A 436 -7.77 0.35 -11.40
C LYS A 436 -9.23 0.67 -11.73
N ASP A 437 -9.92 1.46 -10.89
CA ASP A 437 -11.33 1.80 -11.12
C ASP A 437 -11.55 2.84 -12.23
N GLY A 438 -10.48 3.35 -12.83
CA GLY A 438 -10.53 4.48 -13.74
C GLY A 438 -10.76 5.82 -13.04
N PHE A 439 -10.86 6.88 -13.83
CA PHE A 439 -10.90 8.27 -13.37
C PHE A 439 -12.05 9.05 -14.01
N ARG A 440 -12.49 10.14 -13.36
CA ARG A 440 -13.52 11.04 -13.89
C ARG A 440 -12.88 12.27 -14.54
N THR A 441 -13.68 13.03 -15.27
CA THR A 441 -13.25 14.31 -15.87
C THR A 441 -12.71 15.29 -14.83
N ILE A 442 -13.28 15.32 -13.62
CA ILE A 442 -12.81 16.15 -12.51
C ILE A 442 -11.44 15.71 -11.97
N ASP A 443 -11.14 14.41 -12.02
CA ASP A 443 -9.83 13.88 -11.60
C ASP A 443 -8.75 14.32 -12.59
N LEU A 444 -9.04 14.22 -13.90
CA LEU A 444 -8.16 14.72 -14.96
C LEU A 444 -7.93 16.23 -14.80
N ALA A 445 -9.02 16.99 -14.63
CA ALA A 445 -8.92 18.42 -14.51
C ALA A 445 -8.08 18.84 -13.30
N LYS A 446 -8.26 18.16 -12.17
CA LYS A 446 -7.45 18.40 -10.96
C LYS A 446 -5.96 18.20 -11.22
N ILE A 447 -5.55 17.08 -11.83
CA ILE A 447 -4.12 16.80 -12.04
C ILE A 447 -3.51 17.78 -13.05
N VAL A 448 -4.23 18.14 -14.11
CA VAL A 448 -3.74 19.12 -15.09
C VAL A 448 -3.56 20.50 -14.44
N ASN A 449 -4.50 20.95 -13.60
CA ASN A 449 -4.34 22.20 -12.85
C ASN A 449 -3.20 22.12 -11.82
N ASP A 450 -2.99 20.96 -11.18
CA ASP A 450 -1.87 20.71 -10.27
C ASP A 450 -0.50 20.81 -10.99
N ILE A 451 -0.44 20.54 -12.31
CA ILE A 451 0.77 20.72 -13.12
C ILE A 451 1.02 22.21 -13.42
N PHE A 452 -0.05 22.98 -13.64
CA PHE A 452 0.01 24.41 -13.97
C PHE A 452 -0.16 25.35 -12.76
N VAL A 453 0.11 24.90 -11.53
CA VAL A 453 -0.13 25.68 -10.28
C VAL A 453 0.46 27.10 -10.33
N SER A 454 1.54 27.32 -11.07
CA SER A 454 2.22 28.61 -11.21
C SER A 454 1.78 29.44 -12.43
N GLN A 455 0.78 29.00 -13.20
CA GLN A 455 0.31 29.64 -14.43
C GLN A 455 -1.19 29.97 -14.34
N PRO A 456 -1.68 31.05 -14.99
CA PRO A 456 -3.09 31.44 -14.96
C PRO A 456 -4.01 30.53 -15.80
N ILE A 457 -3.57 29.31 -16.13
CA ILE A 457 -4.32 28.38 -16.98
C ILE A 457 -5.36 27.65 -16.12
N CYS A 458 -6.64 27.96 -16.34
CA CYS A 458 -7.75 27.22 -15.75
C CYS A 458 -8.19 26.10 -16.70
N TYR A 459 -7.88 24.85 -16.35
CA TYR A 459 -8.31 23.68 -17.10
C TYR A 459 -9.60 23.09 -16.50
N SER A 460 -10.71 23.25 -17.22
CA SER A 460 -12.06 22.91 -16.75
C SER A 460 -12.48 21.47 -17.05
N SER A 461 -13.50 20.98 -16.35
CA SER A 461 -14.12 19.66 -16.63
C SER A 461 -14.70 19.55 -18.04
N ARG A 462 -15.11 20.67 -18.67
CA ARG A 462 -15.60 20.71 -20.07
C ARG A 462 -14.46 20.50 -21.06
N GLN A 463 -13.32 21.17 -20.83
CA GLN A 463 -12.09 20.94 -21.58
C GLN A 463 -11.60 19.50 -21.42
N ALA A 464 -11.64 18.96 -20.19
CA ALA A 464 -11.35 17.56 -19.91
C ALA A 464 -12.24 16.59 -20.70
N ALA A 465 -13.55 16.83 -20.74
CA ALA A 465 -14.48 15.99 -21.50
C ALA A 465 -14.20 16.04 -23.01
N TYR A 466 -13.86 17.22 -23.54
CA TYR A 466 -13.52 17.39 -24.95
C TYR A 466 -12.21 16.68 -25.32
N ASP A 467 -11.16 16.85 -24.53
CA ASP A 467 -9.88 16.18 -24.76
C ASP A 467 -10.04 14.66 -24.63
N LEU A 468 -10.76 14.17 -23.62
CA LEU A 468 -11.11 12.75 -23.53
C LEU A 468 -11.80 12.23 -24.79
N LYS A 469 -12.70 13.00 -25.40
CA LYS A 469 -13.34 12.61 -26.67
C LYS A 469 -12.29 12.43 -27.78
N LYS A 470 -11.29 13.31 -27.88
CA LYS A 470 -10.19 13.18 -28.86
C LYS A 470 -9.38 11.91 -28.65
N PHE A 471 -8.93 11.67 -27.42
CA PHE A 471 -8.12 10.49 -27.10
C PHE A 471 -8.92 9.18 -27.27
N ARG A 472 -10.23 9.22 -27.00
CA ARG A 472 -11.15 8.09 -27.30
C ARG A 472 -11.30 7.83 -28.79
N ALA A 473 -11.39 8.88 -29.62
CA ALA A 473 -11.43 8.74 -31.08
C ALA A 473 -10.15 8.09 -31.65
N LYS A 474 -9.04 8.13 -30.89
CA LYS A 474 -7.76 7.51 -31.24
C LYS A 474 -7.52 6.16 -30.56
N GLY A 475 -8.49 5.65 -29.79
CA GLY A 475 -8.37 4.37 -29.07
C GLY A 475 -7.36 4.36 -27.93
N LEU A 476 -6.91 5.54 -27.47
CA LEU A 476 -5.94 5.67 -26.38
C LEU A 476 -6.63 5.63 -25.00
N ILE A 477 -7.92 5.93 -24.99
CA ILE A 477 -8.77 5.98 -23.80
C ILE A 477 -10.09 5.33 -24.12
N GLU A 478 -10.67 4.69 -23.12
CA GLU A 478 -12.01 4.12 -23.19
C GLU A 478 -12.88 4.59 -22.00
N LYS A 479 -14.19 4.51 -22.18
CA LYS A 479 -15.15 4.79 -21.11
C LYS A 479 -15.55 3.45 -20.49
N LYS A 480 -15.43 3.33 -19.17
CA LYS A 480 -15.87 2.13 -18.44
C LYS A 480 -17.39 1.96 -18.62
N PRO A 481 -17.88 0.76 -19.01
CA PRO A 481 -19.32 0.50 -19.16
C PRO A 481 -20.08 0.85 -17.87
N ASN A 482 -21.30 1.38 -18.02
CA ASN A 482 -22.20 1.73 -16.92
C ASN A 482 -21.58 2.66 -15.85
N SER A 483 -20.61 3.48 -16.24
CA SER A 483 -19.90 4.38 -15.34
C SER A 483 -19.60 5.73 -15.98
N LEU A 484 -19.37 6.75 -15.15
CA LEU A 484 -18.83 8.06 -15.57
C LEU A 484 -17.29 8.10 -15.53
N ARG A 485 -16.67 6.92 -15.59
CA ARG A 485 -15.22 6.75 -15.46
C ARG A 485 -14.58 6.37 -16.79
N TYR A 486 -13.33 6.73 -16.94
CA TYR A 486 -12.48 6.49 -18.09
C TYR A 486 -11.26 5.66 -17.67
N MET A 487 -10.76 4.85 -18.59
CA MET A 487 -9.52 4.10 -18.44
C MET A 487 -8.60 4.42 -19.62
N VAL A 488 -7.30 4.51 -19.36
CA VAL A 488 -6.29 4.60 -20.42
C VAL A 488 -6.05 3.18 -20.92
N THR A 489 -6.10 2.97 -22.22
CA THR A 489 -5.83 1.64 -22.79
C THR A 489 -4.34 1.33 -22.69
N GLU A 490 -3.95 0.05 -22.72
CA GLU A 490 -2.53 -0.32 -22.73
C GLU A 490 -1.77 0.33 -23.89
N LYS A 491 -2.37 0.31 -25.09
CA LYS A 491 -1.88 1.05 -26.26
C LYS A 491 -1.71 2.53 -25.94
N GLY A 492 -2.69 3.13 -25.28
CA GLY A 492 -2.63 4.52 -24.81
C GLY A 492 -1.42 4.78 -23.92
N ILE A 493 -1.21 3.95 -22.88
CA ILE A 493 -0.09 4.09 -21.95
C ILE A 493 1.23 3.96 -22.71
N ARG A 494 1.44 2.84 -23.43
CA ARG A 494 2.69 2.54 -24.14
C ARG A 494 3.05 3.65 -25.12
N SER A 495 2.08 4.13 -25.90
CA SER A 495 2.33 5.17 -26.90
C SER A 495 2.56 6.55 -26.30
N ILE A 496 1.79 6.94 -25.28
CA ILE A 496 1.96 8.23 -24.62
C ILE A 496 3.32 8.30 -23.93
N VAL A 497 3.69 7.25 -23.21
CA VAL A 497 4.98 7.15 -22.50
C VAL A 497 6.14 7.17 -23.49
N ALA A 498 6.06 6.39 -24.57
CA ALA A 498 7.12 6.36 -25.58
C ALA A 498 7.35 7.75 -26.19
N PHE A 499 6.27 8.48 -26.49
CA PHE A 499 6.37 9.85 -27.00
C PHE A 499 7.00 10.80 -25.97
N GLN A 500 6.60 10.72 -24.69
CA GLN A 500 7.19 11.54 -23.63
C GLN A 500 8.68 11.27 -23.46
N ILE A 501 9.09 9.99 -23.42
CA ILE A 501 10.50 9.59 -23.34
C ILE A 501 11.26 10.08 -24.56
N LEU A 502 10.78 9.83 -25.78
CA LEU A 502 11.42 10.29 -27.01
C LEU A 502 11.61 11.80 -27.00
N ARG A 503 10.58 12.56 -26.59
CA ARG A 503 10.65 14.01 -26.55
C ARG A 503 11.65 14.53 -25.53
N GLU A 504 11.54 14.10 -24.28
CA GLU A 504 12.33 14.63 -23.16
C GLU A 504 13.76 14.08 -23.10
N LYS A 505 13.95 12.83 -23.54
CA LYS A 505 15.24 12.14 -23.47
C LYS A 505 15.97 12.11 -24.79
N VAL A 506 15.32 12.36 -25.93
CA VAL A 506 16.00 12.32 -27.23
C VAL A 506 15.91 13.69 -27.91
N ILE A 507 14.71 14.16 -28.22
CA ILE A 507 14.53 15.37 -29.03
C ILE A 507 15.03 16.62 -28.30
N GLU A 508 14.57 16.90 -27.07
CA GLU A 508 14.93 18.11 -26.32
C GLU A 508 16.46 18.20 -26.06
N PRO A 509 17.16 17.14 -25.58
CA PRO A 509 18.61 17.18 -25.40
C PRO A 509 19.39 17.37 -26.70
N LEU A 510 18.95 16.74 -27.79
CA LEU A 510 19.60 16.89 -29.10
C LEU A 510 19.45 18.31 -29.64
N LEU A 511 18.28 18.92 -29.50
CA LEU A 511 18.02 20.30 -29.97
C LEU A 511 18.66 21.37 -29.08
N ALA A 512 18.69 21.17 -27.77
CA ALA A 512 19.30 22.14 -26.84
C ALA A 512 20.80 22.32 -27.09
N ASN A 513 21.51 21.25 -27.50
CA ASN A 513 22.93 21.31 -27.83
C ASN A 513 23.20 21.62 -29.31
N ALA A 514 22.22 21.47 -30.21
CA ALA A 514 22.40 21.79 -31.63
C ALA A 514 22.58 23.30 -31.87
N LEU A 515 21.93 24.14 -31.05
CA LEU A 515 22.01 25.60 -31.15
C LEU A 515 23.12 26.22 -30.28
N SER A 516 23.79 25.43 -29.42
CA SER A 516 24.89 25.93 -28.59
C SER A 516 26.19 25.92 -29.39
N ASN A 517 26.44 26.99 -30.15
CA ASN A 517 27.78 27.32 -30.69
C ASN A 517 28.76 27.80 -29.62
N GLU A 518 28.35 27.82 -28.35
CA GLU A 518 29.21 28.20 -27.24
C GLU A 518 30.10 27.03 -26.84
N THR A 519 31.38 27.12 -27.20
CA THR A 519 32.46 26.40 -26.50
C THR A 519 32.27 26.58 -25.00
N PRO A 520 32.10 25.50 -24.20
CA PRO A 520 31.97 25.63 -22.76
C PRO A 520 33.22 26.34 -22.21
N PRO A 521 33.08 27.35 -21.32
CA PRO A 521 34.24 27.96 -20.69
C PRO A 521 35.00 26.88 -19.92
N ASN A 522 36.27 26.72 -20.30
CA ASN A 522 37.31 25.82 -19.79
C ASN A 522 37.00 25.18 -18.42
N ARG A 523 36.13 24.15 -18.40
CA ARG A 523 35.79 23.37 -17.21
C ARG A 523 36.60 22.08 -17.26
N LYS A 524 37.37 21.80 -16.20
CA LYS A 524 38.14 20.56 -16.04
C LYS A 524 37.28 19.35 -16.44
N PRO A 525 37.82 18.40 -17.23
CA PRO A 525 37.06 17.26 -17.72
C PRO A 525 36.57 16.42 -16.53
N GLN A 526 35.27 16.45 -16.26
CA GLN A 526 34.62 15.43 -15.44
C GLN A 526 34.42 14.17 -16.29
N PRO A 527 34.54 12.97 -15.69
CA PRO A 527 34.25 11.73 -16.41
C PRO A 527 32.79 11.73 -16.86
N LYS A 528 32.58 11.78 -18.19
CA LYS A 528 31.24 11.68 -18.80
C LYS A 528 30.65 10.30 -18.53
N SER A 529 29.40 10.26 -18.11
CA SER A 529 28.61 9.04 -18.04
C SER A 529 28.50 8.39 -19.43
N ASP A 530 28.27 7.08 -19.49
CA ASP A 530 28.16 6.38 -20.80
C ASP A 530 26.98 6.90 -21.63
N LEU A 531 25.91 7.36 -20.98
CA LEU A 531 24.78 8.01 -21.64
C LEU A 531 25.17 9.34 -22.29
N GLU A 532 25.98 10.17 -21.63
CA GLU A 532 26.48 11.42 -22.21
C GLU A 532 27.41 11.17 -23.41
N LYS A 533 28.21 10.10 -23.39
CA LYS A 533 29.02 9.70 -24.56
C LYS A 533 28.13 9.34 -25.75
N GLN A 534 27.04 8.61 -25.51
CA GLN A 534 26.07 8.25 -26.55
C GLN A 534 25.37 9.49 -27.12
N TYR A 535 24.93 10.43 -26.27
CA TYR A 535 24.34 11.69 -26.74
C TYR A 535 25.29 12.48 -27.64
N VAL A 536 26.56 12.62 -27.22
CA VAL A 536 27.57 13.31 -28.03
C VAL A 536 27.79 12.60 -29.36
N ALA A 537 27.88 11.26 -29.36
CA ALA A 537 28.04 10.48 -30.59
C ALA A 537 26.85 10.69 -31.54
N VAL A 538 25.62 10.60 -31.05
CA VAL A 538 24.41 10.84 -31.86
C VAL A 538 24.36 12.26 -32.38
N GLN A 539 24.72 13.27 -31.57
CA GLN A 539 24.79 14.68 -32.01
C GLN A 539 25.80 14.88 -33.13
N GLN A 540 26.98 14.28 -33.00
CA GLN A 540 28.02 14.33 -34.02
C GLN A 540 27.50 13.73 -35.34
N HIS A 541 26.95 12.52 -35.28
CA HIS A 541 26.43 11.82 -36.46
C HIS A 541 25.21 12.54 -37.06
N MET A 542 24.36 13.15 -36.24
CA MET A 542 23.24 13.97 -36.72
C MET A 542 23.71 15.26 -37.39
N SER A 543 24.74 15.92 -36.85
CA SER A 543 25.33 17.11 -37.47
C SER A 543 25.93 16.77 -38.84
N ASP A 544 26.66 15.66 -38.93
CA ASP A 544 27.24 15.18 -40.19
C ASP A 544 26.15 14.78 -41.19
N LEU A 545 25.07 14.15 -40.71
CA LEU A 545 23.90 13.83 -41.52
C LEU A 545 23.20 15.10 -42.02
N PHE A 546 23.01 16.11 -41.16
CA PHE A 546 22.40 17.39 -41.56
C PHE A 546 23.24 18.13 -42.59
N LYS A 547 24.57 18.17 -42.44
CA LYS A 547 25.48 18.68 -43.47
C LYS A 547 25.33 17.93 -44.79
N THR A 548 25.26 16.60 -44.73
CA THR A 548 25.10 15.73 -45.92
C THR A 548 23.74 15.95 -46.60
N LEU A 549 22.68 16.16 -45.82
CA LEU A 549 21.32 16.40 -46.30
C LEU A 549 21.06 17.88 -46.67
N GLY A 550 22.03 18.77 -46.48
CA GLY A 550 21.88 20.21 -46.74
C GLY A 550 20.92 20.93 -45.78
N ILE A 551 20.69 20.38 -44.58
CA ILE A 551 19.88 21.00 -43.54
C ILE A 551 20.80 21.89 -42.71
N ALA A 552 20.52 23.20 -42.64
CA ALA A 552 21.27 24.12 -41.79
C ALA A 552 21.01 23.74 -40.32
N ALA A 553 22.07 23.30 -39.62
CA ALA A 553 22.06 22.99 -38.20
C ALA A 553 22.33 24.26 -37.38
#